data_AF-A0A925X8J8-F1
#
_entry.id   AF-A0A925X8J8-F1
#
_cell.length_a   1.000
_cell.length_b   1.000
_cell.length_c   1.000
_cell.angle_alpha   90.00
_cell.angle_beta   90.00
_cell.angle_gamma   90.00
#
_symmetry.space_group_name_H-M   'P 1'
#
loop_
_entity.id
_entity.type
_entity.pdbx_description
1 polymer ?
#
loop_
_entity_poly.entity_id
_entity_poly.type
_entity_poly.pdbx_seq_one_letter_code
_entity_poly.pdbx_strand_id
1 'polypeptide(L)'
;MKQKSLLFFVVLLAVVLLVNLISSFFFFRIDLTSDKRYTISAATEQLLSKIEDEVSVVVYLDGELPSGFKRLRTSVEEQLAAFSAQTGGKIAYSFADPSQISDPKARNKFYTELAGKGIQPTNLFNKQQGGGKTERIIFPGALVSYKGKEVPVSLLKGTKGTSPEQILNQSVENTEYELADAIRKLTVTQKPQIGILAGHGEPADIQLYDLITSLQSYYDVFRVPIALVPDSSLKNLDALLVIRPDTAYSETDKYKIDQFVVNGGKVLFFLDALKIGEISENGTLAMPQALNLEDLLFRYGVRLNQNMVKDLVSARIPMVTGNTGNQTQTQAMEYRYFPIVNTFAKHPITRNLDILYFKYASSIDTVKAKNIVKTPLFFTSPYSKILNAPVMVSYNDARRDPDPKTFKQGNIPLAYLLEGSFHSLFANRI
;
A
#
# COMPACT_ATOMS: atom_id res chain seq x y z
N MET A 1 -18.33 -1.91 -63.44
CA MET A 1 -18.45 -1.82 -61.96
C MET A 1 -18.32 -3.17 -61.25
N LYS A 2 -19.04 -4.23 -61.65
CA LYS A 2 -19.05 -5.54 -60.96
C LYS A 2 -17.66 -6.23 -60.80
N GLN A 3 -16.78 -6.16 -61.81
CA GLN A 3 -15.45 -6.80 -61.73
C GLN A 3 -14.47 -6.12 -60.75
N LYS A 4 -14.53 -4.78 -60.61
CA LYS A 4 -13.69 -4.07 -59.63
C LYS A 4 -14.14 -4.36 -58.19
N SER A 5 -15.45 -4.51 -57.97
CA SER A 5 -16.00 -4.91 -56.66
C SER A 5 -15.65 -6.35 -56.29
N LEU A 6 -15.64 -7.27 -57.27
CA LEU A 6 -15.24 -8.66 -57.04
C LEU A 6 -13.74 -8.76 -56.69
N LEU A 7 -12.88 -8.04 -57.42
CA LEU A 7 -11.46 -8.00 -57.14
C LEU A 7 -11.17 -7.44 -55.74
N PHE A 8 -11.86 -6.36 -55.35
CA PHE A 8 -11.75 -5.79 -54.02
C PHE A 8 -12.15 -6.79 -52.92
N PHE A 9 -13.24 -7.54 -53.13
CA PHE A 9 -13.71 -8.55 -52.17
C PHE A 9 -12.71 -9.70 -52.02
N VAL A 10 -12.13 -10.19 -53.12
CA VAL A 10 -11.13 -11.27 -53.10
C VAL A 10 -9.85 -10.81 -52.41
N VAL A 11 -9.39 -9.59 -52.67
CA VAL A 11 -8.21 -9.02 -51.99
C VAL A 11 -8.47 -8.82 -50.51
N LEU A 12 -9.65 -8.32 -50.12
CA LEU A 12 -10.02 -8.16 -48.71
C LEU A 12 -10.05 -9.51 -47.98
N LEU A 13 -10.63 -10.54 -48.61
CA LEU A 13 -10.69 -11.88 -48.05
C LEU A 13 -9.28 -12.49 -47.89
N ALA A 14 -8.41 -12.31 -48.90
CA ALA A 14 -7.03 -12.75 -48.84
C ALA A 14 -6.26 -12.03 -47.71
N VAL A 15 -6.46 -10.73 -47.53
CA VAL A 15 -5.86 -9.97 -46.42
C VAL A 15 -6.36 -10.47 -45.08
N VAL A 16 -7.67 -10.72 -44.91
CA VAL A 16 -8.22 -11.25 -43.65
C VAL A 16 -7.64 -12.63 -43.34
N LEU A 17 -7.54 -13.52 -44.33
CA LEU A 17 -6.93 -14.84 -44.16
C LEU A 17 -5.44 -14.75 -43.82
N LEU A 18 -4.71 -13.82 -44.45
CA LEU A 18 -3.29 -13.62 -44.24
C LEU A 18 -3.00 -12.98 -42.86
N VAL A 19 -3.83 -12.04 -42.43
CA VAL A 19 -3.82 -11.51 -41.05
C VAL A 19 -4.11 -12.62 -40.06
N ASN A 20 -5.12 -13.46 -40.31
CA ASN A 20 -5.46 -14.58 -39.43
C ASN A 20 -4.29 -15.59 -39.32
N LEU A 21 -3.66 -15.91 -40.45
CA LEU A 21 -2.48 -16.78 -40.51
C LEU A 21 -1.29 -16.16 -39.74
N ILE A 22 -0.98 -14.88 -39.96
CA ILE A 22 0.09 -14.18 -39.23
C ILE A 22 -0.23 -14.09 -37.74
N SER A 23 -1.49 -13.84 -37.36
CA SER A 23 -1.94 -13.82 -35.97
C SER A 23 -1.79 -15.18 -35.27
N SER A 24 -1.77 -16.30 -36.00
CA SER A 24 -1.46 -17.62 -35.42
C SER A 24 0.02 -17.81 -35.09
N PHE A 25 0.93 -17.07 -35.74
CA PHE A 25 2.38 -17.12 -35.48
C PHE A 25 2.85 -16.00 -34.53
N PHE A 26 2.15 -14.87 -34.53
CA PHE A 26 2.41 -13.74 -33.65
C PHE A 26 1.15 -13.40 -32.84
N PHE A 27 1.08 -13.92 -31.62
CA PHE A 27 0.07 -13.52 -30.65
C PHE A 27 0.34 -12.09 -30.16
N PHE A 28 -0.20 -11.10 -30.87
CA PHE A 28 -0.24 -9.71 -30.39
C PHE A 28 -1.64 -9.41 -29.85
N ARG A 29 -1.78 -9.38 -28.52
CA ARG A 29 -3.06 -9.10 -27.85
C ARG A 29 -3.12 -7.61 -27.52
N ILE A 30 -3.88 -6.85 -28.31
CA ILE A 30 -4.17 -5.45 -28.00
C ILE A 30 -5.39 -5.42 -27.08
N ASP A 31 -5.20 -4.96 -25.85
CA ASP A 31 -6.31 -4.69 -24.96
C ASP A 31 -6.96 -3.35 -25.33
N LEU A 32 -8.14 -3.43 -25.93
CA LEU A 32 -8.95 -2.28 -26.36
C LEU A 32 -9.89 -1.79 -25.26
N THR A 33 -9.83 -2.35 -24.06
CA THR A 33 -10.60 -1.83 -22.93
C THR A 33 -10.00 -0.51 -22.45
N SER A 34 -10.86 0.43 -22.08
CA SER A 34 -10.45 1.75 -21.58
C SER A 34 -9.52 1.71 -20.36
N ASP A 35 -9.50 0.59 -19.63
CA ASP A 35 -8.70 0.41 -18.40
C ASP A 35 -7.59 -0.64 -18.52
N LYS A 36 -7.34 -1.20 -19.72
CA LYS A 36 -6.41 -2.33 -19.96
C LYS A 36 -6.60 -3.52 -19.00
N ARG A 37 -7.85 -3.93 -18.75
CA ARG A 37 -8.19 -4.94 -17.72
C ARG A 37 -7.59 -6.33 -17.94
N TYR A 38 -7.12 -6.63 -19.15
CA TYR A 38 -6.56 -7.91 -19.55
C TYR A 38 -5.04 -7.86 -19.76
N THR A 39 -4.39 -6.73 -19.42
CA THR A 39 -2.94 -6.56 -19.49
C THR A 39 -2.37 -6.59 -18.07
N ILE A 40 -1.49 -7.56 -17.79
CA ILE A 40 -0.74 -7.60 -16.54
C ILE A 40 0.21 -6.40 -16.45
N SER A 41 0.50 -5.91 -15.25
CA SER A 41 1.40 -4.78 -15.07
C SER A 41 2.83 -5.14 -15.46
N ALA A 42 3.61 -4.14 -15.90
CA ALA A 42 5.03 -4.33 -16.25
C ALA A 42 5.86 -4.92 -15.10
N ALA A 43 5.50 -4.60 -13.84
CA ALA A 43 6.14 -5.18 -12.67
C ALA A 43 5.84 -6.68 -12.54
N THR A 44 4.59 -7.09 -12.78
CA THR A 44 4.17 -8.49 -12.82
C THR A 44 4.83 -9.24 -13.97
N GLU A 45 4.91 -8.65 -15.18
CA GLU A 45 5.62 -9.25 -16.31
C GLU A 45 7.08 -9.54 -15.98
N GLN A 46 7.78 -8.56 -15.39
CA GLN A 46 9.17 -8.72 -14.99
C GLN A 46 9.33 -9.80 -13.91
N LEU A 47 8.40 -9.88 -12.95
CA LEU A 47 8.39 -10.94 -11.95
C LEU A 47 8.22 -12.31 -12.60
N LEU A 48 7.20 -12.49 -13.44
CA LEU A 48 6.86 -13.75 -14.08
C LEU A 48 7.98 -14.24 -15.01
N SER A 49 8.67 -13.32 -15.69
CA SER A 49 9.80 -13.67 -16.59
C SER A 49 10.98 -14.35 -15.89
N LYS A 50 11.10 -14.18 -14.56
CA LYS A 50 12.19 -14.73 -13.75
C LYS A 50 11.85 -16.09 -13.13
N ILE A 51 10.65 -16.63 -13.40
CA ILE A 51 10.21 -17.89 -12.82
C ILE A 51 10.88 -19.06 -13.55
N GLU A 52 11.70 -19.80 -12.80
CA GLU A 52 12.47 -20.92 -13.34
C GLU A 52 11.66 -22.22 -13.39
N ASP A 53 10.86 -22.49 -12.35
CA ASP A 53 10.16 -23.77 -12.13
C ASP A 53 8.64 -23.58 -11.98
N GLU A 54 7.89 -24.68 -11.90
CA GLU A 54 6.44 -24.65 -11.75
C GLU A 54 6.00 -24.03 -10.42
N VAL A 55 5.04 -23.11 -10.50
CA VAL A 55 4.29 -22.56 -9.36
C VAL A 55 2.88 -23.14 -9.42
N SER A 56 2.45 -23.76 -8.33
CA SER A 56 1.10 -24.31 -8.18
C SER A 56 0.21 -23.36 -7.39
N VAL A 57 -0.99 -23.10 -7.86
CA VAL A 57 -1.98 -22.24 -7.20
C VAL A 57 -3.29 -22.98 -7.01
N VAL A 58 -3.66 -23.27 -5.76
CA VAL A 58 -4.97 -23.86 -5.42
C VAL A 58 -5.88 -22.77 -4.90
N VAL A 59 -6.96 -22.47 -5.62
CA VAL A 59 -7.93 -21.43 -5.28
C VAL A 59 -9.15 -22.08 -4.60
N TYR A 60 -9.45 -21.69 -3.36
CA TYR A 60 -10.54 -22.27 -2.56
C TYR A 60 -11.89 -21.55 -2.72
N LEU A 61 -12.04 -20.83 -3.83
CA LEU A 61 -13.21 -20.03 -4.18
C LEU A 61 -13.95 -20.67 -5.36
N ASP A 62 -14.61 -21.80 -5.13
CA ASP A 62 -15.38 -22.51 -6.15
C ASP A 62 -16.75 -22.99 -5.64
N GLY A 63 -17.53 -23.58 -6.55
CA GLY A 63 -18.86 -24.11 -6.27
C GLY A 63 -19.97 -23.08 -6.47
N GLU A 64 -21.07 -23.24 -5.74
CA GLU A 64 -22.22 -22.34 -5.83
C GLU A 64 -21.97 -21.03 -5.08
N LEU A 65 -21.49 -20.03 -5.81
CA LEU A 65 -21.17 -18.71 -5.29
C LEU A 65 -22.25 -17.66 -5.58
N PRO A 66 -22.49 -16.67 -4.68
CA PRO A 66 -23.26 -15.47 -5.02
C PRO A 66 -22.59 -14.67 -6.15
N SER A 67 -23.35 -13.79 -6.81
CA SER A 67 -22.89 -13.01 -7.97
C SER A 67 -21.57 -12.27 -7.73
N GLY A 68 -21.41 -11.63 -6.57
CA GLY A 68 -20.19 -10.90 -6.21
C GLY A 68 -18.95 -11.80 -6.11
N PHE A 69 -19.09 -12.99 -5.53
CA PHE A 69 -18.00 -13.96 -5.42
C PHE A 69 -17.73 -14.68 -6.74
N LYS A 70 -18.74 -14.90 -7.59
CA LYS A 70 -18.56 -15.38 -8.97
C LYS A 70 -17.69 -14.42 -9.78
N ARG A 71 -17.92 -13.11 -9.65
CA ARG A 71 -17.09 -12.09 -10.30
C ARG A 71 -15.65 -12.15 -9.79
N LEU A 72 -15.44 -12.26 -8.47
CA LEU A 72 -14.10 -12.42 -7.89
C LEU A 72 -13.39 -13.68 -8.40
N ARG A 73 -14.07 -14.85 -8.38
CA ARG A 73 -13.55 -16.10 -8.94
C ARG A 73 -13.13 -15.94 -10.41
N THR A 74 -13.99 -15.33 -11.22
CA THR A 74 -13.71 -15.10 -12.65
C THR A 74 -12.47 -14.22 -12.83
N SER A 75 -12.35 -13.13 -12.06
CA SER A 75 -11.16 -12.27 -12.05
C SER A 75 -9.89 -13.06 -11.72
N VAL A 76 -9.94 -13.92 -10.69
CA VAL A 76 -8.80 -14.77 -10.30
C VAL A 76 -8.42 -15.75 -11.41
N GLU A 77 -9.40 -16.38 -12.04
CA GLU A 77 -9.17 -17.30 -13.15
C GLU A 77 -8.54 -16.59 -14.35
N GLU A 78 -9.06 -15.41 -14.73
CA GLU A 78 -8.50 -14.60 -15.81
C GLU A 78 -7.05 -14.17 -15.54
N GLN A 79 -6.73 -13.76 -14.30
CA GLN A 79 -5.37 -13.37 -13.92
C GLN A 79 -4.41 -14.57 -13.92
N LEU A 80 -4.81 -15.72 -13.37
CA LEU A 80 -3.98 -16.92 -13.37
C LEU A 80 -3.77 -17.47 -14.79
N ALA A 81 -4.79 -17.39 -15.65
CA ALA A 81 -4.66 -17.73 -17.07
C ALA A 81 -3.65 -16.80 -17.77
N ALA A 82 -3.70 -15.49 -17.50
CA ALA A 82 -2.72 -14.54 -18.03
C ALA A 82 -1.29 -14.84 -17.52
N PHE A 83 -1.13 -15.17 -16.25
CA PHE A 83 0.17 -15.51 -15.67
C PHE A 83 0.72 -16.82 -16.26
N SER A 84 -0.14 -17.82 -16.45
CA SER A 84 0.21 -19.09 -17.08
C SER A 84 0.65 -18.89 -18.53
N ALA A 85 -0.11 -18.12 -19.31
CA ALA A 85 0.27 -17.77 -20.69
C ALA A 85 1.62 -17.05 -20.76
N GLN A 86 1.87 -16.08 -19.87
CA GLN A 86 3.11 -15.29 -19.84
C GLN A 86 4.34 -16.14 -19.49
N THR A 87 4.17 -17.19 -18.69
CA THR A 87 5.26 -18.05 -18.23
C THR A 87 5.47 -19.29 -19.10
N GLY A 88 4.69 -19.45 -20.17
CA GLY A 88 4.72 -20.66 -20.99
C GLY A 88 4.18 -21.90 -20.27
N GLY A 89 3.20 -21.72 -19.37
CA GLY A 89 2.55 -22.81 -18.64
C GLY A 89 3.14 -23.15 -17.27
N LYS A 90 4.16 -22.42 -16.78
CA LYS A 90 4.77 -22.69 -15.47
C LYS A 90 3.88 -22.31 -14.28
N ILE A 91 2.84 -21.50 -14.49
CA ILE A 91 1.81 -21.29 -13.48
C ILE A 91 0.69 -22.31 -13.71
N ALA A 92 0.64 -23.33 -12.88
CA ALA A 92 -0.44 -24.30 -12.83
C ALA A 92 -1.45 -23.89 -11.77
N TYR A 93 -2.75 -23.99 -12.06
CA TYR A 93 -3.78 -23.62 -11.09
C TYR A 93 -4.99 -24.54 -11.12
N SER A 94 -5.66 -24.64 -9.98
CA SER A 94 -6.92 -25.37 -9.82
C SER A 94 -7.87 -24.65 -8.88
N PHE A 95 -9.16 -24.94 -9.02
CA PHE A 95 -10.22 -24.44 -8.15
C PHE A 95 -10.79 -25.59 -7.32
N ALA A 96 -11.05 -25.32 -6.05
CA ALA A 96 -11.60 -26.28 -5.10
C ALA A 96 -12.68 -25.62 -4.24
N ASP A 97 -13.73 -26.37 -3.93
CA ASP A 97 -14.75 -25.99 -2.95
C ASP A 97 -14.53 -26.83 -1.68
N PRO A 98 -13.95 -26.25 -0.60
CA PRO A 98 -13.74 -26.95 0.66
C PRO A 98 -15.02 -27.57 1.25
N SER A 99 -16.20 -27.06 0.87
CA SER A 99 -17.48 -27.53 1.40
C SER A 99 -17.99 -28.84 0.78
N GLN A 100 -17.41 -29.26 -0.36
CA GLN A 100 -17.74 -30.52 -1.04
C GLN A 100 -17.21 -31.76 -0.33
N ILE A 101 -16.39 -31.61 0.70
CA ILE A 101 -15.93 -32.73 1.53
C ILE A 101 -17.15 -33.31 2.26
N SER A 102 -17.55 -34.53 1.87
CA SER A 102 -18.76 -35.19 2.38
C SER A 102 -18.69 -35.54 3.86
N ASP A 103 -17.53 -35.99 4.36
CA ASP A 103 -17.33 -36.29 5.78
C ASP A 103 -17.21 -34.99 6.60
N PRO A 104 -18.14 -34.70 7.54
CA PRO A 104 -18.10 -33.48 8.34
C PRO A 104 -16.82 -33.34 9.18
N LYS A 105 -16.23 -34.44 9.66
CA LYS A 105 -15.00 -34.38 10.46
C LYS A 105 -13.81 -33.99 9.60
N ALA A 106 -13.63 -34.64 8.45
CA ALA A 106 -12.61 -34.27 7.47
C ALA A 106 -12.77 -32.82 6.98
N ARG A 107 -14.01 -32.39 6.71
CA ARG A 107 -14.30 -31.02 6.26
C ARG A 107 -13.90 -29.97 7.31
N ASN A 108 -14.30 -30.15 8.56
CA ASN A 108 -13.96 -29.22 9.64
C ASN A 108 -12.46 -29.20 9.95
N LYS A 109 -11.79 -30.35 9.82
CA LYS A 109 -10.33 -30.42 9.90
C LYS A 109 -9.70 -29.59 8.77
N PHE A 110 -10.13 -29.77 7.53
CA PHE A 110 -9.62 -29.01 6.39
C PHE A 110 -9.88 -27.50 6.53
N TYR A 111 -11.05 -27.10 7.05
CA TYR A 111 -11.33 -25.69 7.37
C TYR A 111 -10.35 -25.12 8.38
N THR A 112 -10.01 -25.90 9.40
CA THR A 112 -9.05 -25.50 10.45
C THR A 112 -7.64 -25.42 9.87
N GLU A 113 -7.26 -26.34 8.98
CA GLU A 113 -5.98 -26.31 8.26
C GLU A 113 -5.85 -25.06 7.38
N LEU A 114 -6.90 -24.73 6.59
CA LEU A 114 -6.93 -23.51 5.77
C LEU A 114 -6.80 -22.25 6.65
N ALA A 115 -7.58 -22.15 7.72
CA ALA A 115 -7.52 -21.03 8.65
C ALA A 115 -6.16 -20.92 9.33
N GLY A 116 -5.55 -22.05 9.72
CA GLY A 116 -4.20 -22.13 10.29
C GLY A 116 -3.10 -21.73 9.30
N LYS A 117 -3.31 -21.98 8.01
CA LYS A 117 -2.46 -21.47 6.92
C LYS A 117 -2.75 -19.99 6.59
N GLY A 118 -3.70 -19.33 7.25
CA GLY A 118 -4.03 -17.92 7.03
C GLY A 118 -5.15 -17.65 6.01
N ILE A 119 -5.79 -18.70 5.46
CA ILE A 119 -6.93 -18.59 4.54
C ILE A 119 -8.21 -18.61 5.38
N GLN A 120 -8.73 -17.42 5.68
CA GLN A 120 -9.87 -17.28 6.61
C GLN A 120 -11.22 -17.54 5.94
N PRO A 121 -12.15 -18.23 6.63
CA PRO A 121 -13.52 -18.40 6.15
C PRO A 121 -14.31 -17.09 6.19
N THR A 122 -15.31 -16.99 5.32
CA THR A 122 -16.33 -15.93 5.34
C THR A 122 -17.72 -16.57 5.35
N ASN A 123 -18.59 -16.08 6.24
CA ASN A 123 -19.97 -16.56 6.33
C ASN A 123 -20.87 -15.68 5.46
N LEU A 124 -21.64 -16.32 4.59
CA LEU A 124 -22.67 -15.70 3.77
C LEU A 124 -24.03 -15.97 4.37
N PHE A 125 -24.82 -14.92 4.53
CA PHE A 125 -26.23 -15.02 4.91
C PHE A 125 -27.08 -14.79 3.67
N ASN A 126 -27.65 -15.86 3.11
CA ASN A 126 -28.69 -15.72 2.10
C ASN A 126 -30.06 -15.64 2.78
N LYS A 127 -30.80 -14.56 2.54
CA LYS A 127 -32.23 -14.51 2.85
C LYS A 127 -32.97 -15.26 1.75
N GLN A 128 -33.55 -16.42 2.07
CA GLN A 128 -34.48 -17.09 1.16
C GLN A 128 -35.82 -16.33 1.11
N GLN A 129 -36.48 -16.34 -0.06
CA GLN A 129 -37.90 -16.01 -0.19
C GLN A 129 -38.69 -17.05 0.64
N GLY A 130 -39.00 -16.73 1.89
CA GLY A 130 -39.59 -17.67 2.86
C GLY A 130 -39.09 -17.47 4.30
N GLY A 131 -38.11 -16.59 4.54
CA GLY A 131 -37.69 -16.20 5.90
C GLY A 131 -36.58 -17.07 6.51
N GLY A 132 -36.18 -18.16 5.86
CA GLY A 132 -35.00 -18.94 6.23
C GLY A 132 -33.69 -18.18 5.95
N LYS A 133 -32.79 -18.13 6.94
CA LYS A 133 -31.38 -17.73 6.74
C LYS A 133 -30.56 -19.00 6.58
N THR A 134 -30.01 -19.24 5.39
CA THR A 134 -28.96 -20.24 5.22
C THR A 134 -27.61 -19.56 5.40
N GLU A 135 -26.85 -20.02 6.40
CA GLU A 135 -25.46 -19.64 6.60
C GLU A 135 -24.58 -20.56 5.74
N ARG A 136 -23.79 -19.99 4.83
CA ARG A 136 -22.85 -20.73 4.00
C ARG A 136 -21.44 -20.23 4.25
N ILE A 137 -20.53 -21.15 4.54
CA ILE A 137 -19.11 -20.86 4.70
C ILE A 137 -18.44 -20.94 3.33
N ILE A 138 -17.65 -19.94 2.99
CA ILE A 138 -16.77 -19.91 1.81
C ILE A 138 -15.34 -19.53 2.23
N PHE A 139 -14.36 -19.91 1.43
CA PHE A 139 -12.94 -19.60 1.68
C PHE A 139 -12.40 -18.77 0.51
N PRO A 140 -12.57 -17.43 0.55
CA PRO A 140 -12.07 -16.56 -0.51
C PRO A 140 -10.55 -16.37 -0.38
N GLY A 141 -9.79 -17.42 -0.66
CA GLY A 141 -8.35 -17.40 -0.66
C GLY A 141 -7.74 -18.46 -1.57
N ALA A 142 -6.43 -18.39 -1.74
CA ALA A 142 -5.65 -19.33 -2.50
C ALA A 142 -4.39 -19.75 -1.74
N LEU A 143 -3.83 -20.89 -2.08
CA LEU A 143 -2.52 -21.33 -1.61
C LEU A 143 -1.58 -21.40 -2.80
N VAL A 144 -0.51 -20.63 -2.77
CA VAL A 144 0.53 -20.61 -3.80
C VAL A 144 1.72 -21.41 -3.29
N SER A 145 2.24 -22.33 -4.10
CA SER A 145 3.33 -23.23 -3.73
C SER A 145 4.44 -23.21 -4.78
N TYR A 146 5.68 -23.15 -4.31
CA TYR A 146 6.90 -23.16 -5.15
C TYR A 146 8.06 -23.78 -4.39
N LYS A 147 8.73 -24.79 -4.96
CA LYS A 147 9.89 -25.50 -4.35
C LYS A 147 9.67 -25.91 -2.89
N GLY A 148 8.48 -26.43 -2.58
CA GLY A 148 8.12 -26.91 -1.24
C GLY A 148 7.79 -25.82 -0.21
N LYS A 149 7.82 -24.53 -0.60
CA LYS A 149 7.34 -23.41 0.21
C LYS A 149 5.93 -23.03 -0.20
N GLU A 150 5.11 -22.62 0.77
CA GLU A 150 3.73 -22.21 0.54
C GLU A 150 3.48 -20.81 1.08
N VAL A 151 2.68 -20.01 0.36
CA VAL A 151 2.20 -18.70 0.79
C VAL A 151 0.69 -18.63 0.58
N PRO A 152 -0.10 -18.32 1.63
CA PRO A 152 -1.53 -18.08 1.49
C PRO A 152 -1.81 -16.73 0.85
N VAL A 153 -2.92 -16.64 0.12
CA VAL A 153 -3.44 -15.41 -0.48
C VAL A 153 -4.86 -15.20 0.03
N SER A 154 -5.12 -14.03 0.62
CA SER A 154 -6.49 -13.60 0.90
C SER A 154 -7.03 -12.88 -0.32
N LEU A 155 -8.03 -13.47 -0.97
CA LEU A 155 -8.67 -12.91 -2.16
C LEU A 155 -9.79 -11.92 -1.80
N LEU A 156 -10.28 -11.96 -0.55
CA LEU A 156 -11.23 -10.99 -0.05
C LEU A 156 -10.50 -9.92 0.79
N LYS A 157 -10.17 -8.80 0.14
CA LYS A 157 -9.56 -7.63 0.77
C LYS A 157 -10.30 -6.36 0.39
N GLY A 158 -10.57 -5.54 1.39
CA GLY A 158 -11.17 -4.23 1.19
C GLY A 158 -10.97 -3.32 2.39
N THR A 159 -11.24 -2.04 2.18
CA THR A 159 -11.15 -0.98 3.18
C THR A 159 -12.13 -1.24 4.32
N LYS A 160 -11.68 -1.13 5.57
CA LYS A 160 -12.55 -1.32 6.73
C LYS A 160 -13.71 -0.32 6.72
N GLY A 161 -14.91 -0.80 7.06
CA GLY A 161 -16.13 0.03 7.14
C GLY A 161 -16.84 0.28 5.80
N THR A 162 -16.37 -0.32 4.71
CA THR A 162 -17.07 -0.29 3.41
C THR A 162 -18.11 -1.40 3.28
N SER A 163 -19.03 -1.28 2.31
CA SER A 163 -20.07 -2.29 2.11
C SER A 163 -19.47 -3.61 1.59
N PRO A 164 -20.13 -4.77 1.81
CA PRO A 164 -19.67 -6.05 1.26
C PRO A 164 -19.47 -6.02 -0.27
N GLU A 165 -20.31 -5.29 -0.99
CA GLU A 165 -20.18 -5.14 -2.45
C GLU A 165 -18.93 -4.32 -2.84
N GLN A 166 -18.61 -3.27 -2.07
CA GLN A 166 -17.40 -2.47 -2.27
C GLN A 166 -16.14 -3.28 -1.97
N ILE A 167 -16.12 -4.06 -0.89
CA ILE A 167 -15.02 -4.98 -0.55
C ILE A 167 -14.78 -5.94 -1.73
N LEU A 168 -15.85 -6.52 -2.30
CA LEU A 168 -15.75 -7.41 -3.44
C LEU A 168 -15.23 -6.73 -4.70
N ASN A 169 -15.63 -5.47 -4.97
CA ASN A 169 -15.10 -4.70 -6.10
C ASN A 169 -13.61 -4.41 -5.92
N GLN A 170 -13.19 -3.96 -4.74
CA GLN A 170 -11.78 -3.72 -4.42
C GLN A 170 -10.96 -5.02 -4.50
N SER A 171 -11.53 -6.14 -4.06
CA SER A 171 -10.90 -7.47 -4.14
C SER A 171 -10.65 -7.89 -5.60
N VAL A 172 -11.63 -7.67 -6.48
CA VAL A 172 -11.49 -7.90 -7.92
C VAL A 172 -10.36 -7.04 -8.49
N GLU A 173 -10.32 -5.75 -8.15
CA GLU A 173 -9.27 -4.84 -8.62
C GLU A 173 -7.86 -5.17 -8.08
N ASN A 174 -7.78 -5.81 -6.91
CA ASN A 174 -6.53 -6.20 -6.25
C ASN A 174 -6.01 -7.58 -6.63
N THR A 175 -6.77 -8.36 -7.41
CA THR A 175 -6.48 -9.77 -7.65
C THR A 175 -5.08 -9.99 -8.24
N GLU A 176 -4.67 -9.18 -9.23
CA GLU A 176 -3.33 -9.27 -9.82
C GLU A 176 -2.24 -9.07 -8.76
N TYR A 177 -2.36 -8.02 -7.95
CA TYR A 177 -1.37 -7.67 -6.94
C TYR A 177 -1.23 -8.79 -5.90
N GLU A 178 -2.33 -9.31 -5.37
CA GLU A 178 -2.31 -10.34 -4.33
C GLU A 178 -1.69 -11.65 -4.80
N LEU A 179 -1.99 -12.06 -6.04
CA LEU A 179 -1.38 -13.24 -6.65
C LEU A 179 0.10 -13.02 -6.96
N ALA A 180 0.46 -11.88 -7.57
CA ALA A 180 1.84 -11.53 -7.89
C ALA A 180 2.69 -11.38 -6.62
N ASP A 181 2.15 -10.84 -5.54
CA ASP A 181 2.83 -10.69 -4.26
C ASP A 181 3.20 -12.04 -3.63
N ALA A 182 2.28 -13.00 -3.66
CA ALA A 182 2.54 -14.36 -3.18
C ALA A 182 3.61 -15.08 -4.02
N ILE A 183 3.52 -14.95 -5.34
CA ILE A 183 4.55 -15.47 -6.25
C ILE A 183 5.90 -14.80 -5.96
N ARG A 184 5.94 -13.48 -5.75
CA ARG A 184 7.16 -12.73 -5.44
C ARG A 184 7.85 -13.26 -4.18
N LYS A 185 7.10 -13.45 -3.09
CA LYS A 185 7.62 -13.98 -1.82
C LYS A 185 8.26 -15.35 -1.96
N LEU A 186 7.79 -16.15 -2.90
CA LEU A 186 8.24 -17.52 -3.12
C LEU A 186 9.39 -17.62 -4.12
N THR A 187 9.39 -16.80 -5.16
CA THR A 187 10.29 -16.93 -6.32
C THR A 187 11.52 -16.02 -6.25
N VAL A 188 11.45 -14.89 -5.53
CA VAL A 188 12.60 -13.99 -5.38
C VAL A 188 13.59 -14.56 -4.36
N THR A 189 14.74 -15.01 -4.86
CA THR A 189 15.82 -15.58 -4.05
C THR A 189 16.83 -14.53 -3.57
N GLN A 190 17.13 -13.55 -4.41
CA GLN A 190 17.99 -12.41 -4.06
C GLN A 190 17.10 -11.22 -3.70
N LYS A 191 17.01 -10.93 -2.41
CA LYS A 191 16.21 -9.82 -1.90
C LYS A 191 16.98 -8.50 -2.07
N PRO A 192 16.33 -7.42 -2.51
CA PRO A 192 16.95 -6.09 -2.48
C PRO A 192 17.32 -5.70 -1.04
N GLN A 193 18.41 -4.97 -0.89
CA GLN A 193 18.94 -4.57 0.42
C GLN A 193 18.41 -3.20 0.80
N ILE A 194 17.82 -3.06 1.98
CA ILE A 194 17.34 -1.76 2.48
C ILE A 194 17.96 -1.43 3.83
N GLY A 195 18.31 -0.17 4.02
CA GLY A 195 18.84 0.35 5.28
C GLY A 195 17.78 1.09 6.09
N ILE A 196 17.71 0.85 7.40
CA ILE A 196 17.04 1.73 8.36
C ILE A 196 18.12 2.55 9.05
N LEU A 197 18.08 3.87 8.85
CA LEU A 197 19.07 4.79 9.39
C LEU A 197 19.02 4.81 10.93
N ALA A 198 20.19 4.91 11.55
CA ALA A 198 20.38 5.02 12.98
C ALA A 198 21.45 6.08 13.29
N GLY A 199 21.32 6.71 14.45
CA GLY A 199 22.32 7.65 14.99
C GLY A 199 21.76 9.02 15.33
N HIS A 200 20.50 9.29 14.98
CA HIS A 200 19.81 10.56 15.25
C HIS A 200 18.49 10.34 16.03
N GLY A 201 18.51 9.36 16.94
CA GLY A 201 17.39 9.00 17.82
C GLY A 201 16.19 8.37 17.12
N GLU A 202 16.42 7.74 15.97
CA GLU A 202 15.43 6.88 15.33
C GLU A 202 14.98 5.74 16.27
N PRO A 203 13.71 5.29 16.20
CA PRO A 203 13.18 4.27 17.10
C PRO A 203 14.01 2.98 17.09
N ALA A 204 14.08 2.33 18.26
CA ALA A 204 14.75 1.03 18.41
C ALA A 204 13.99 -0.08 17.66
N ASP A 205 14.66 -1.18 17.35
CA ASP A 205 14.08 -2.27 16.55
C ASP A 205 12.82 -2.88 17.17
N ILE A 206 12.72 -2.90 18.51
CA ILE A 206 11.51 -3.36 19.20
C ILE A 206 10.28 -2.47 18.90
N GLN A 207 10.49 -1.16 18.72
CA GLN A 207 9.42 -0.23 18.35
C GLN A 207 9.07 -0.32 16.85
N LEU A 208 9.98 -0.87 16.04
CA LEU A 208 9.82 -1.08 14.61
C LEU A 208 9.57 -2.56 14.23
N TYR A 209 9.32 -3.43 15.21
CA TYR A 209 9.30 -4.88 15.02
C TYR A 209 8.35 -5.31 13.90
N ASP A 210 7.11 -4.82 13.92
CA ASP A 210 6.10 -5.15 12.91
C ASP A 210 6.50 -4.64 11.52
N LEU A 211 7.12 -3.46 11.43
CA LEU A 211 7.62 -2.91 10.18
C LEU A 211 8.78 -3.75 9.62
N ILE A 212 9.76 -4.06 10.47
CA ILE A 212 10.97 -4.82 10.08
C ILE A 212 10.58 -6.21 9.61
N THR A 213 9.77 -6.94 10.38
CA THR A 213 9.33 -8.30 10.03
C THR A 213 8.50 -8.32 8.73
N SER A 214 7.65 -7.30 8.53
CA SER A 214 6.90 -7.14 7.28
C SER A 214 7.82 -6.89 6.08
N LEU A 215 8.82 -6.02 6.23
CA LEU A 215 9.79 -5.71 5.16
C LEU A 215 10.71 -6.90 4.86
N GLN A 216 11.10 -7.68 5.87
CA GLN A 216 11.95 -8.87 5.71
C GLN A 216 11.33 -9.96 4.82
N SER A 217 10.02 -9.92 4.60
CA SER A 217 9.35 -10.80 3.64
C SER A 217 9.81 -10.53 2.19
N TYR A 218 10.35 -9.34 1.92
CA TYR A 218 10.69 -8.89 0.56
C TYR A 218 12.13 -8.39 0.41
N TYR A 219 12.73 -7.91 1.50
CA TYR A 219 14.01 -7.21 1.50
C TYR A 219 14.95 -7.80 2.54
N ASP A 220 16.25 -7.67 2.33
CA ASP A 220 17.23 -7.82 3.40
C ASP A 220 17.35 -6.48 4.11
N VAL A 221 16.98 -6.44 5.39
CA VAL A 221 16.83 -5.21 6.17
C VAL A 221 18.03 -5.05 7.10
N PHE A 222 18.75 -3.93 6.96
CA PHE A 222 19.94 -3.61 7.74
C PHE A 222 19.74 -2.35 8.59
N ARG A 223 20.27 -2.33 9.80
CA ARG A 223 20.40 -1.11 10.58
C ARG A 223 21.69 -0.38 10.18
N VAL A 224 21.60 0.92 9.92
CA VAL A 224 22.71 1.72 9.38
C VAL A 224 23.07 2.84 10.36
N PRO A 225 24.03 2.63 11.28
CA PRO A 225 24.55 3.68 12.15
C PRO A 225 25.37 4.67 11.31
N ILE A 226 24.73 5.74 10.82
CA ILE A 226 25.25 6.54 9.71
C ILE A 226 26.61 7.19 10.01
N ALA A 227 26.84 7.60 11.26
CA ALA A 227 28.11 8.19 11.68
C ALA A 227 29.28 7.19 11.64
N LEU A 228 29.01 5.90 11.81
CA LEU A 228 30.01 4.84 11.93
C LEU A 228 30.32 4.15 10.60
N VAL A 229 29.45 4.28 9.61
CA VAL A 229 29.63 3.64 8.30
C VAL A 229 30.32 4.58 7.31
N PRO A 230 31.25 4.08 6.48
CA PRO A 230 31.80 4.85 5.38
C PRO A 230 30.74 5.11 4.30
N ASP A 231 30.93 6.15 3.51
CA ASP A 231 30.01 6.55 2.42
C ASP A 231 29.74 5.41 1.43
N SER A 232 30.74 4.55 1.21
CA SER A 232 30.63 3.37 0.34
C SER A 232 29.62 2.34 0.83
N SER A 233 29.33 2.27 2.14
CA SER A 233 28.39 1.29 2.68
C SER A 233 26.95 1.55 2.26
N LEU A 234 26.59 2.80 1.96
CA LEU A 234 25.26 3.11 1.45
C LEU A 234 25.07 2.68 -0.02
N LYS A 235 26.15 2.51 -0.78
CA LYS A 235 26.08 2.19 -2.22
C LYS A 235 25.51 0.80 -2.52
N ASN A 236 25.56 -0.11 -1.56
CA ASN A 236 25.01 -1.46 -1.71
C ASN A 236 23.53 -1.54 -1.38
N LEU A 237 22.91 -0.46 -0.91
CA LEU A 237 21.50 -0.41 -0.55
C LEU A 237 20.65 0.03 -1.75
N ASP A 238 19.55 -0.67 -1.98
CA ASP A 238 18.52 -0.30 -2.95
C ASP A 238 17.61 0.82 -2.43
N ALA A 239 17.47 0.94 -1.10
CA ALA A 239 16.74 2.02 -0.44
C ALA A 239 17.23 2.30 0.98
N LEU A 240 16.96 3.51 1.47
CA LEU A 240 17.23 3.97 2.83
C LEU A 240 15.95 4.53 3.47
N LEU A 241 15.69 4.16 4.71
CA LEU A 241 14.54 4.61 5.49
C LEU A 241 15.05 5.52 6.62
N VAL A 242 14.55 6.75 6.65
CA VAL A 242 14.78 7.72 7.71
C VAL A 242 13.50 7.82 8.53
N ILE A 243 13.46 7.14 9.68
CA ILE A 243 12.24 6.96 10.46
C ILE A 243 12.33 7.75 11.76
N ARG A 244 11.56 8.83 11.84
CA ARG A 244 11.34 9.66 13.02
C ARG A 244 12.64 9.95 13.81
N PRO A 245 13.66 10.57 13.18
CA PRO A 245 14.79 11.09 13.94
C PRO A 245 14.31 12.17 14.90
N ASP A 246 15.00 12.34 16.03
CA ASP A 246 14.67 13.32 17.07
C ASP A 246 15.82 14.29 17.40
N THR A 247 16.94 14.13 16.71
CA THR A 247 18.14 14.98 16.82
C THR A 247 18.64 15.45 15.46
N ALA A 248 19.35 16.57 15.45
CA ALA A 248 19.83 17.21 14.23
C ALA A 248 20.96 16.42 13.57
N TYR A 249 20.92 16.33 12.24
CA TYR A 249 21.93 15.67 11.43
C TYR A 249 23.20 16.52 11.33
N SER A 250 24.36 15.86 11.40
CA SER A 250 25.64 16.51 11.05
C SER A 250 25.72 16.78 9.55
N GLU A 251 26.55 17.74 9.12
CA GLU A 251 26.79 17.98 7.69
C GLU A 251 27.36 16.74 6.98
N THR A 252 28.19 15.96 7.68
CA THR A 252 28.76 14.70 7.16
C THR A 252 27.68 13.64 6.93
N ASP A 253 26.76 13.46 7.87
CA ASP A 253 25.69 12.47 7.72
C ASP A 253 24.66 12.92 6.68
N LYS A 254 24.34 14.21 6.65
CA LYS A 254 23.51 14.82 5.59
C LYS A 254 24.15 14.63 4.21
N TYR A 255 25.46 14.80 4.09
CA TYR A 255 26.21 14.55 2.86
C TYR A 255 26.09 13.11 2.40
N LYS A 256 26.20 12.11 3.29
CA LYS A 256 26.02 10.70 2.93
C LYS A 256 24.64 10.42 2.34
N ILE A 257 23.58 10.97 2.93
CA ILE A 257 22.20 10.86 2.40
C ILE A 257 22.08 11.55 1.04
N ASP A 258 22.66 12.75 0.91
CA ASP A 258 22.68 13.53 -0.33
C ASP A 258 23.34 12.76 -1.47
N GLN A 259 24.54 12.24 -1.24
CA GLN A 259 25.26 11.45 -2.23
C GLN A 259 24.54 10.14 -2.57
N PHE A 260 23.88 9.51 -1.60
CA PHE A 260 23.09 8.31 -1.88
C PHE A 260 21.95 8.62 -2.88
N VAL A 261 21.18 9.69 -2.65
CA VAL A 261 20.08 10.10 -3.55
C VAL A 261 20.60 10.54 -4.93
N VAL A 262 21.65 11.35 -4.97
CA VAL A 262 22.22 11.85 -6.24
C VAL A 262 22.77 10.72 -7.10
N ASN A 263 23.27 9.65 -6.49
CA ASN A 263 23.72 8.44 -7.19
C ASN A 263 22.58 7.46 -7.54
N GLY A 264 21.31 7.87 -7.42
CA GLY A 264 20.15 7.06 -7.81
C GLY A 264 19.55 6.22 -6.68
N GLY A 265 20.06 6.34 -5.46
CA GLY A 265 19.49 5.72 -4.27
C GLY A 265 18.10 6.27 -3.94
N LYS A 266 17.27 5.44 -3.32
CA LYS A 266 15.87 5.77 -2.98
C LYS A 266 15.76 6.01 -1.48
N VAL A 267 15.19 7.13 -1.06
CA VAL A 267 15.04 7.43 0.37
C VAL A 267 13.57 7.64 0.73
N LEU A 268 13.14 7.02 1.82
CA LEU A 268 11.82 7.23 2.41
C LEU A 268 11.97 7.96 3.75
N PHE A 269 11.38 9.15 3.84
CA PHE A 269 11.44 10.01 5.01
C PHE A 269 10.11 9.99 5.79
N PHE A 270 10.18 9.66 7.07
CA PHE A 270 9.09 9.85 8.04
C PHE A 270 9.58 10.83 9.10
N LEU A 271 9.19 12.10 8.99
CA LEU A 271 9.75 13.17 9.80
C LEU A 271 8.65 13.86 10.61
N ASP A 272 8.95 14.15 11.87
CA ASP A 272 8.12 15.02 12.70
C ASP A 272 8.66 16.45 12.61
N ALA A 273 7.83 17.41 12.22
CA ALA A 273 8.24 18.81 12.15
C ALA A 273 8.23 19.50 13.53
N LEU A 274 7.52 18.90 14.50
CA LEU A 274 7.34 19.42 15.84
C LEU A 274 7.73 18.38 16.88
N LYS A 275 8.47 18.81 17.90
CA LYS A 275 8.77 18.03 19.09
C LYS A 275 7.66 18.23 20.11
N ILE A 276 7.05 17.14 20.55
CA ILE A 276 5.95 17.14 21.52
C ILE A 276 6.40 16.33 22.73
N GLY A 277 6.37 16.95 23.91
CA GLY A 277 6.63 16.26 25.17
C GLY A 277 5.45 15.39 25.58
N GLU A 278 5.48 14.89 26.82
CA GLU A 278 4.33 14.21 27.39
C GLU A 278 3.12 15.17 27.44
N ILE A 279 1.98 14.71 26.91
CA ILE A 279 0.74 15.50 26.88
C ILE A 279 -0.01 15.22 28.17
N SER A 280 -0.12 16.23 29.03
CA SER A 280 -0.95 16.20 30.23
C SER A 280 -2.34 16.81 29.97
N GLU A 281 -3.23 16.75 30.96
CA GLU A 281 -4.52 17.48 30.90
C GLU A 281 -4.31 19.00 30.78
N ASN A 282 -3.26 19.54 31.40
CA ASN A 282 -2.87 20.96 31.30
C ASN A 282 -2.27 21.30 29.94
N GLY A 283 -2.06 20.30 29.09
CA GLY A 283 -1.43 20.41 27.79
C GLY A 283 0.08 20.40 27.84
N THR A 284 0.68 20.42 26.66
CA THR A 284 2.11 20.54 26.42
C THR A 284 2.34 21.44 25.22
N LEU A 285 3.48 22.10 25.16
CA LEU A 285 3.83 22.96 24.04
C LEU A 285 4.60 22.14 23.00
N ALA A 286 4.00 21.99 21.81
CA ALA A 286 4.67 21.44 20.65
C ALA A 286 5.55 22.53 20.03
N MET A 287 6.86 22.28 20.00
CA MET A 287 7.87 23.23 19.53
C MET A 287 8.43 22.80 18.18
N PRO A 288 8.88 23.73 17.32
CA PRO A 288 9.64 23.37 16.12
C PRO A 288 10.77 22.40 16.39
N GLN A 289 10.87 21.34 15.58
CA GLN A 289 11.99 20.41 15.60
C GLN A 289 12.92 20.75 14.44
N ALA A 290 14.16 21.14 14.77
CA ALA A 290 15.19 21.40 13.79
C ALA A 290 16.02 20.12 13.60
N LEU A 291 15.87 19.47 12.46
CA LEU A 291 16.58 18.23 12.14
C LEU A 291 17.84 18.47 11.31
N ASN A 292 18.08 19.71 10.87
CA ASN A 292 19.10 20.06 9.89
C ASN A 292 18.95 19.25 8.58
N LEU A 293 17.71 18.98 8.17
CA LEU A 293 17.36 18.33 6.89
C LEU A 293 16.53 19.26 6.00
N GLU A 294 16.16 20.44 6.50
CA GLU A 294 15.25 21.37 5.87
C GLU A 294 15.81 21.90 4.55
N ASP A 295 17.11 22.20 4.50
CA ASP A 295 17.82 22.65 3.31
C ASP A 295 17.96 21.53 2.25
N LEU A 296 18.20 20.29 2.69
CA LEU A 296 18.24 19.11 1.84
C LEU A 296 16.89 18.86 1.18
N LEU A 297 15.81 18.82 1.97
CA LEU A 297 14.45 18.63 1.46
C LEU A 297 14.03 19.77 0.54
N PHE A 298 14.38 21.02 0.90
CA PHE A 298 14.13 22.19 0.06
C PHE A 298 14.84 22.06 -1.29
N ARG A 299 16.10 21.60 -1.29
CA ARG A 299 16.86 21.32 -2.51
C ARG A 299 16.19 20.24 -3.37
N TYR A 300 15.60 19.23 -2.74
CA TYR A 300 14.84 18.18 -3.42
C TYR A 300 13.46 18.63 -3.89
N GLY A 301 12.99 19.79 -3.44
CA GLY A 301 11.79 20.43 -3.95
C GLY A 301 10.57 20.37 -3.05
N VAL A 302 10.74 20.07 -1.75
CA VAL A 302 9.65 20.14 -0.76
C VAL A 302 10.08 20.87 0.50
N ARG A 303 9.11 21.42 1.23
CA ARG A 303 9.31 22.03 2.54
C ARG A 303 8.35 21.38 3.54
N LEU A 304 8.91 20.71 4.54
CA LEU A 304 8.15 20.29 5.71
C LEU A 304 7.89 21.52 6.59
N ASN A 305 6.63 21.90 6.75
CA ASN A 305 6.29 23.10 7.51
C ASN A 305 6.31 22.80 9.02
N GLN A 306 6.84 23.73 9.81
CA GLN A 306 6.78 23.67 11.29
C GLN A 306 5.40 24.09 11.79
N ASN A 307 4.40 23.26 11.49
CA ASN A 307 3.02 23.44 11.88
C ASN A 307 2.37 22.10 12.23
N MET A 308 1.15 22.17 12.75
CA MET A 308 0.34 21.00 13.08
C MET A 308 -1.00 21.10 12.37
N VAL A 309 -1.43 19.99 11.80
CA VAL A 309 -2.71 19.89 11.10
C VAL A 309 -3.76 19.29 12.03
N LYS A 310 -4.89 19.99 12.17
CA LYS A 310 -6.14 19.47 12.72
C LYS A 310 -7.09 19.09 11.60
N ASP A 311 -7.87 18.05 11.78
CA ASP A 311 -8.94 17.63 10.86
C ASP A 311 -10.21 17.32 11.65
N LEU A 312 -11.39 17.65 11.11
CA LEU A 312 -12.66 17.19 11.68
C LEU A 312 -12.85 15.69 11.46
N VAL A 313 -12.34 15.14 10.35
CA VAL A 313 -12.27 13.70 10.13
C VAL A 313 -11.05 13.15 10.87
N SER A 314 -11.26 12.75 12.12
CA SER A 314 -10.18 12.38 13.04
C SER A 314 -10.51 11.17 13.89
N ALA A 315 -9.48 10.54 14.44
CA ALA A 315 -9.65 9.40 15.31
C ALA A 315 -10.18 9.79 16.68
N ARG A 316 -10.80 8.82 17.34
CA ARG A 316 -11.30 8.98 18.70
C ARG A 316 -10.29 8.47 19.71
N ILE A 317 -10.14 9.20 20.81
CA ILE A 317 -9.36 8.76 21.97
C ILE A 317 -10.32 8.47 23.14
N PRO A 318 -10.05 7.42 23.94
CA PRO A 318 -10.79 7.20 25.17
C PRO A 318 -10.47 8.30 26.18
N MET A 319 -11.49 8.98 26.69
CA MET A 319 -11.35 9.99 27.73
C MET A 319 -12.26 9.67 28.91
N VAL A 320 -11.73 9.83 30.12
CA VAL A 320 -12.53 9.75 31.34
C VAL A 320 -13.48 10.96 31.38
N THR A 321 -14.78 10.72 31.47
CA THR A 321 -15.82 11.78 31.50
C THR A 321 -16.45 11.97 32.87
N GLY A 322 -16.11 11.11 33.83
CA GLY A 322 -16.58 11.18 35.20
C GLY A 322 -16.58 9.81 35.87
N ASN A 323 -17.09 9.75 37.10
CA ASN A 323 -17.33 8.50 37.81
C ASN A 323 -18.84 8.36 38.07
N THR A 324 -19.38 7.16 37.93
CA THR A 324 -20.74 6.84 38.39
C THR A 324 -20.64 5.78 39.46
N GLY A 325 -20.92 6.20 40.71
CA GLY A 325 -20.51 5.42 41.88
C GLY A 325 -18.99 5.23 41.89
N ASN A 326 -18.56 3.96 41.98
CA ASN A 326 -17.13 3.58 41.99
C ASN A 326 -16.58 3.23 40.59
N GLN A 327 -17.35 3.42 39.51
CA GLN A 327 -16.89 3.08 38.15
C GLN A 327 -16.54 4.34 37.36
N THR A 328 -15.33 4.34 36.80
CA THR A 328 -14.88 5.38 35.86
C THR A 328 -15.57 5.22 34.52
N GLN A 329 -16.30 6.25 34.12
CA GLN A 329 -16.90 6.33 32.79
C GLN A 329 -15.87 6.84 31.80
N THR A 330 -15.73 6.12 30.69
CA THR A 330 -14.89 6.49 29.56
C THR A 330 -15.75 6.66 28.31
N GLN A 331 -15.55 7.75 27.58
CA GLN A 331 -16.18 7.99 26.28
C GLN A 331 -15.12 8.20 25.21
N ALA A 332 -15.41 7.72 24.00
CA ALA A 332 -14.55 7.91 22.84
C ALA A 332 -14.84 9.29 22.22
N MET A 333 -13.88 10.22 22.34
CA MET A 333 -14.01 11.60 21.87
C MET A 333 -13.08 11.87 20.69
N GLU A 334 -13.53 12.66 19.72
CA GLU A 334 -12.77 12.98 18.51
C GLU A 334 -11.57 13.88 18.84
N TYR A 335 -10.38 13.37 18.54
CA TYR A 335 -9.12 14.07 18.78
C TYR A 335 -8.55 14.58 17.47
N ARG A 336 -8.91 15.82 17.14
CA ARG A 336 -8.68 16.46 15.84
C ARG A 336 -7.20 16.57 15.45
N TYR A 337 -6.25 16.37 16.37
CA TYR A 337 -4.82 16.25 16.09
C TYR A 337 -4.41 14.93 15.43
N PHE A 338 -5.35 13.98 15.32
CA PHE A 338 -5.16 12.68 14.71
C PHE A 338 -6.00 12.50 13.43
N PRO A 339 -5.62 13.14 12.31
CA PRO A 339 -6.34 13.01 11.06
C PRO A 339 -6.47 11.54 10.61
N ILE A 340 -7.67 11.21 10.14
CA ILE A 340 -7.95 9.95 9.45
C ILE A 340 -7.99 10.27 7.96
N VAL A 341 -7.05 9.71 7.20
CA VAL A 341 -6.85 10.01 5.79
C VAL A 341 -7.36 8.87 4.92
N ASN A 342 -8.35 9.19 4.10
CA ASN A 342 -8.93 8.30 3.08
C ASN A 342 -8.97 8.98 1.70
N THR A 343 -8.38 10.17 1.57
CA THR A 343 -8.31 10.92 0.32
C THR A 343 -6.90 10.78 -0.23
N PHE A 344 -6.77 10.08 -1.35
CA PHE A 344 -5.48 9.75 -1.96
C PHE A 344 -5.40 10.24 -3.40
N ALA A 345 -4.20 10.55 -3.86
CA ALA A 345 -3.97 10.77 -5.29
C ALA A 345 -4.16 9.48 -6.10
N LYS A 346 -4.43 9.60 -7.40
CA LYS A 346 -4.44 8.45 -8.31
C LYS A 346 -3.00 8.04 -8.63
N HIS A 347 -2.47 7.08 -7.89
CA HIS A 347 -1.11 6.58 -8.05
C HIS A 347 -1.01 5.09 -7.68
N PRO A 348 -0.11 4.29 -8.27
CA PRO A 348 0.06 2.89 -7.86
C PRO A 348 0.35 2.69 -6.36
N ILE A 349 1.09 3.61 -5.74
CA ILE A 349 1.38 3.59 -4.29
C ILE A 349 0.11 3.69 -3.44
N THR A 350 -0.86 4.47 -3.90
CA THR A 350 -2.09 4.77 -3.16
C THR A 350 -3.27 3.88 -3.54
N ARG A 351 -3.09 3.02 -4.56
CA ARG A 351 -4.15 2.14 -5.06
C ARG A 351 -4.54 1.15 -3.97
N ASN A 352 -5.84 1.15 -3.63
CA ASN A 352 -6.43 0.25 -2.63
C ASN A 352 -5.76 0.26 -1.25
N LEU A 353 -5.11 1.38 -0.90
CA LEU A 353 -4.73 1.61 0.49
C LEU A 353 -5.98 1.69 1.36
N ASP A 354 -5.91 1.07 2.53
CA ASP A 354 -6.88 1.30 3.59
C ASP A 354 -6.70 2.72 4.16
N ILE A 355 -7.58 3.09 5.06
CA ILE A 355 -7.54 4.36 5.77
C ILE A 355 -6.20 4.52 6.50
N LEU A 356 -5.53 5.65 6.30
CA LEU A 356 -4.28 5.99 6.99
C LEU A 356 -4.55 6.80 8.24
N TYR A 357 -3.86 6.45 9.32
CA TYR A 357 -3.98 7.10 10.62
C TYR A 357 -2.73 7.93 10.90
N PHE A 358 -2.90 9.25 10.98
CA PHE A 358 -1.81 10.18 11.28
C PHE A 358 -1.91 10.67 12.73
N LYS A 359 -0.75 10.87 13.36
CA LYS A 359 -0.65 11.54 14.67
C LYS A 359 0.19 12.80 14.54
N TYR A 360 -0.38 13.94 14.90
CA TYR A 360 0.33 15.22 14.95
C TYR A 360 1.01 15.61 13.62
N ALA A 361 0.33 15.33 12.50
CA ALA A 361 0.89 15.57 11.18
C ALA A 361 1.17 17.05 10.90
N SER A 362 2.19 17.29 10.08
CA SER A 362 2.54 18.59 9.55
C SER A 362 2.25 18.65 8.05
N SER A 363 1.97 19.85 7.55
CA SER A 363 1.77 20.06 6.11
C SER A 363 3.10 20.10 5.35
N ILE A 364 3.06 19.71 4.08
CA ILE A 364 4.22 19.77 3.18
C ILE A 364 3.88 20.67 1.99
N ASP A 365 4.73 21.66 1.73
CA ASP A 365 4.65 22.48 0.52
C ASP A 365 5.65 22.01 -0.52
N THR A 366 5.38 22.30 -1.79
CA THR A 366 6.37 22.14 -2.87
C THR A 366 7.15 23.43 -3.09
N VAL A 367 8.41 23.30 -3.50
CA VAL A 367 9.26 24.41 -3.90
C VAL A 367 9.88 24.14 -5.26
N LYS A 368 10.40 25.19 -5.92
CA LYS A 368 10.97 25.05 -7.26
C LYS A 368 12.23 24.20 -7.21
N ALA A 369 12.20 23.05 -7.89
CA ALA A 369 13.35 22.18 -8.13
C ALA A 369 13.31 21.73 -9.60
N LYS A 370 14.42 21.94 -10.32
CA LYS A 370 14.55 21.57 -11.74
C LYS A 370 14.56 20.06 -11.88
N ASN A 371 13.89 19.54 -12.90
CA ASN A 371 13.86 18.10 -13.24
C ASN A 371 13.31 17.20 -12.13
N ILE A 372 12.54 17.74 -11.17
CA ILE A 372 11.88 16.96 -10.13
C ILE A 372 10.36 17.07 -10.27
N VAL A 373 9.72 15.95 -10.56
CA VAL A 373 8.27 15.74 -10.50
C VAL A 373 7.85 15.55 -9.04
N LYS A 374 6.75 16.17 -8.65
CA LYS A 374 6.26 16.21 -7.26
C LYS A 374 4.81 15.76 -7.25
N THR A 375 4.57 14.55 -6.77
CA THR A 375 3.25 13.95 -6.77
C THR A 375 2.73 13.88 -5.33
N PRO A 376 1.75 14.69 -4.93
CA PRO A 376 1.13 14.55 -3.61
C PRO A 376 0.44 13.18 -3.52
N LEU A 377 0.54 12.50 -2.39
CA LEU A 377 -0.02 11.14 -2.22
C LEU A 377 -1.25 11.12 -1.32
N PHE A 378 -1.17 11.80 -0.18
CA PHE A 378 -2.16 11.71 0.90
C PHE A 378 -2.68 13.10 1.24
N PHE A 379 -3.99 13.22 1.46
CA PHE A 379 -4.61 14.50 1.80
C PHE A 379 -5.51 14.39 3.01
N THR A 380 -5.56 15.44 3.82
CA THR A 380 -6.63 15.62 4.80
C THR A 380 -8.01 15.70 4.15
N SER A 381 -9.05 15.66 4.95
CA SER A 381 -10.40 16.03 4.51
C SER A 381 -10.46 17.51 4.09
N PRO A 382 -11.53 17.94 3.39
CA PRO A 382 -11.78 19.36 3.11
C PRO A 382 -11.95 20.23 4.37
N TYR A 383 -12.21 19.61 5.53
CA TYR A 383 -12.45 20.28 6.81
C TYR A 383 -11.22 20.23 7.71
N SER A 384 -10.12 20.78 7.21
CA SER A 384 -8.84 20.81 7.89
C SER A 384 -8.47 22.21 8.40
N LYS A 385 -7.56 22.27 9.36
CA LYS A 385 -7.03 23.50 9.97
C LYS A 385 -5.53 23.39 10.24
N ILE A 386 -4.77 24.42 9.91
CA ILE A 386 -3.35 24.52 10.22
C ILE A 386 -3.15 25.37 11.48
N LEU A 387 -2.28 24.90 12.38
CA LEU A 387 -1.79 25.62 13.56
C LEU A 387 -0.27 25.79 13.43
N ASN A 388 0.21 27.03 13.31
CA ASN A 388 1.65 27.29 13.24
C ASN A 388 2.28 27.13 14.63
N ALA A 389 3.51 26.61 14.68
CA ALA A 389 4.21 26.48 15.95
C ALA A 389 4.57 27.85 16.58
N PRO A 390 4.69 27.90 17.91
CA PRO A 390 4.46 26.80 18.85
C PRO A 390 2.97 26.48 19.01
N VAL A 391 2.62 25.19 19.17
CA VAL A 391 1.22 24.74 19.28
C VAL A 391 0.97 24.17 20.68
N MET A 392 -0.01 24.70 21.41
CA MET A 392 -0.45 24.11 22.67
C MET A 392 -1.36 22.91 22.40
N VAL A 393 -0.91 21.71 22.76
CA VAL A 393 -1.61 20.44 22.55
C VAL A 393 -2.09 19.90 23.89
N SER A 394 -3.38 19.59 24.02
CA SER A 394 -3.96 19.02 25.24
C SER A 394 -5.04 18.02 24.90
N TYR A 395 -5.15 16.94 25.68
CA TYR A 395 -6.29 16.02 25.58
C TYR A 395 -7.62 16.70 25.88
N ASN A 396 -7.65 17.78 26.68
CA ASN A 396 -8.86 18.56 26.91
C ASN A 396 -9.43 19.23 25.64
N ASP A 397 -8.64 19.36 24.57
CA ASP A 397 -9.16 19.82 23.29
C ASP A 397 -10.20 18.85 22.70
N ALA A 398 -10.15 17.54 22.99
CA ALA A 398 -11.17 16.60 22.53
C ALA A 398 -12.55 16.84 23.17
N ARG A 399 -12.60 17.48 24.34
CA ARG A 399 -13.86 17.84 25.04
C ARG A 399 -14.49 19.13 24.51
N ARG A 400 -13.78 19.89 23.68
CA ARG A 400 -14.23 21.18 23.16
C ARG A 400 -14.79 21.02 21.76
N ASP A 401 -16.03 21.45 21.57
CA ASP A 401 -16.64 21.51 20.25
C ASP A 401 -15.78 22.38 19.30
N PRO A 402 -15.44 21.89 18.11
CA PRO A 402 -14.75 22.71 17.12
C PRO A 402 -15.68 23.81 16.60
N ASP A 403 -15.15 24.99 16.32
CA ASP A 403 -15.81 25.94 15.41
C ASP A 403 -15.53 25.49 13.97
N PRO A 404 -16.51 24.93 13.23
CA PRO A 404 -16.29 24.40 11.88
C PRO A 404 -15.87 25.49 10.90
N LYS A 405 -16.20 26.76 11.14
CA LYS A 405 -15.80 27.89 10.28
C LYS A 405 -14.29 28.11 10.25
N THR A 406 -13.58 27.56 11.24
CA THR A 406 -12.11 27.65 11.31
C THR A 406 -11.38 26.52 10.59
N PHE A 407 -12.11 25.51 10.09
CA PHE A 407 -11.58 24.36 9.35
C PHE A 407 -11.82 24.54 7.85
N LYS A 408 -11.08 25.47 7.25
CA LYS A 408 -11.31 25.97 5.88
C LYS A 408 -10.10 25.82 4.96
N GLN A 409 -9.09 25.07 5.39
CA GLN A 409 -7.83 24.91 4.66
C GLN A 409 -7.92 23.88 3.52
N GLY A 410 -9.02 23.15 3.42
CA GLY A 410 -9.24 22.19 2.34
C GLY A 410 -8.37 20.93 2.47
N ASN A 411 -8.11 20.27 1.35
CA ASN A 411 -7.27 19.07 1.29
C ASN A 411 -5.77 19.45 1.40
N ILE A 412 -5.21 19.36 2.60
CA ILE A 412 -3.80 19.62 2.88
C ILE A 412 -3.00 18.34 2.54
N PRO A 413 -1.94 18.44 1.72
CA PRO A 413 -1.09 17.30 1.42
C PRO A 413 -0.18 16.97 2.61
N LEU A 414 -0.15 15.68 2.99
CA LEU A 414 0.63 15.15 4.10
C LEU A 414 1.82 14.27 3.66
N ALA A 415 1.90 13.93 2.37
CA ALA A 415 3.01 13.18 1.79
C ALA A 415 3.20 13.52 0.31
N TYR A 416 4.45 13.46 -0.15
CA TYR A 416 4.82 13.65 -1.54
C TYR A 416 5.79 12.56 -2.00
N LEU A 417 5.59 12.10 -3.23
CA LEU A 417 6.59 11.37 -4.01
C LEU A 417 7.38 12.38 -4.85
N LEU A 418 8.72 12.27 -4.81
CA LEU A 418 9.63 13.09 -5.59
C LEU A 418 10.41 12.20 -6.55
N GLU A 419 10.35 12.50 -7.84
CA GLU A 419 10.97 11.69 -8.89
C GLU A 419 11.74 12.57 -9.87
N GLY A 420 12.93 12.12 -10.26
CA GLY A 420 13.76 12.79 -11.25
C GLY A 420 15.24 12.79 -10.90
N SER A 421 15.97 13.77 -11.44
CA SER A 421 17.41 13.91 -11.24
C SER A 421 17.72 14.93 -10.15
N PHE A 422 18.08 14.44 -8.97
CA PHE A 422 18.43 15.27 -7.81
C PHE A 422 19.81 15.90 -7.98
N HIS A 423 19.92 17.17 -7.58
CA HIS A 423 21.19 17.89 -7.60
C HIS A 423 21.69 18.06 -6.18
N SER A 424 22.92 17.63 -5.93
CA SER A 424 23.57 17.69 -4.62
C SER A 424 23.42 19.08 -3.98
N LEU A 425 23.05 19.09 -2.69
CA LEU A 425 23.08 20.27 -1.82
C LEU A 425 24.51 20.80 -1.65
N PHE A 426 25.49 19.92 -1.73
CA PHE A 426 26.92 20.19 -1.51
C PHE A 426 27.68 20.51 -2.80
N ALA A 427 26.98 20.64 -3.93
CA ALA A 427 27.59 21.07 -5.18
C ALA A 427 28.31 22.42 -4.99
N ASN A 428 29.60 22.46 -5.35
CA ASN A 428 30.50 23.62 -5.21
C ASN A 428 30.89 24.00 -3.76
N ARG A 429 30.80 23.07 -2.80
CA ARG A 429 31.24 23.29 -1.40
C ARG A 429 32.50 22.49 -1.00
N ILE A 430 33.25 21.97 -1.97
CA ILE A 430 34.52 21.27 -1.76
C ILE A 430 35.64 22.08 -2.42
#